data_AF-A0A920AV86-F1
#
_entry.id   AF-A0A920AV86-F1
#
_cell.length_a   1.000
_cell.length_b   1.000
_cell.length_c   1.000
_cell.angle_alpha   90.00
_cell.angle_beta   90.00
_cell.angle_gamma   90.00
#
_symmetry.space_group_name_H-M   'P 1'
#
loop_
_entity.id
_entity.type
_entity.pdbx_description
1 polymer ?
#
loop_
_entity_poly.entity_id
_entity_poly.type
_entity_poly.pdbx_seq_one_letter_code
_entity_poly.pdbx_strand_id
1 'polypeptide(L)'
;MYLTTDIGTILYREENFSPDYYIYVVDQRQNHFNQLFKLVNYFKLSKSKFEHVPFGTVNDQKGKPMKTRDGKNYKLIDLYNDLLNKLSENSLDSEIVSTLAKSVLTYSDLVTKRTSNYIFDIDKFTNVSGKSAYLFNIHK
;
A
#
# COMPACT_ATOMS: atom_id res chain seq x y z
N MET A 1 -19.37 -10.00 -9.93
CA MET A 1 -19.60 -10.76 -8.67
C MET A 1 -18.24 -11.21 -8.16
N TYR A 2 -17.74 -10.62 -7.07
CA TYR A 2 -16.35 -10.85 -6.62
C TYR A 2 -16.16 -12.21 -5.92
N LEU A 3 -17.16 -12.67 -5.16
CA LEU A 3 -17.09 -13.94 -4.41
C LEU A 3 -16.84 -15.18 -5.28
N THR A 4 -17.41 -15.26 -6.48
CA THR A 4 -17.23 -16.43 -7.36
C THR A 4 -15.78 -16.55 -7.81
N THR A 5 -15.17 -15.43 -8.20
CA THR A 5 -13.77 -15.38 -8.61
C THR A 5 -12.85 -15.68 -7.44
N ASP A 6 -13.14 -15.15 -6.25
CA ASP A 6 -12.38 -15.45 -5.04
C ASP A 6 -12.45 -16.94 -4.66
N ILE A 7 -13.63 -17.57 -4.73
CA ILE A 7 -13.80 -19.01 -4.49
C ILE A 7 -13.03 -19.83 -5.52
N GLY A 8 -13.16 -19.51 -6.81
CA GLY A 8 -12.40 -20.19 -7.87
C GLY A 8 -10.89 -20.08 -7.67
N THR A 9 -10.41 -18.91 -7.23
CA THR A 9 -8.99 -18.68 -6.92
C THR A 9 -8.52 -19.55 -5.75
N ILE A 10 -9.34 -19.70 -4.70
CA ILE A 10 -9.03 -20.56 -3.57
C ILE A 10 -8.93 -22.01 -4.02
N LEU A 11 -9.93 -22.53 -4.74
CA LEU A 11 -9.93 -23.91 -5.23
C LEU A 11 -8.70 -24.21 -6.10
N TYR A 12 -8.38 -23.30 -7.03
CA TYR A 12 -7.18 -23.41 -7.84
C TYR A 12 -5.91 -23.46 -6.98
N ARG A 13 -5.81 -22.60 -5.96
CA ARG A 13 -4.63 -22.56 -5.10
C ARG A 13 -4.48 -23.79 -4.21
N GLU A 14 -5.58 -24.31 -3.68
CA GLU A 14 -5.58 -25.57 -2.93
C GLU A 14 -5.04 -26.73 -3.79
N GLU A 15 -5.50 -26.81 -5.03
CA GLU A 15 -5.10 -27.87 -5.96
C GLU A 15 -3.63 -27.77 -6.40
N ASN A 16 -3.14 -26.55 -6.65
CA ASN A 16 -1.83 -26.36 -7.27
C ASN A 16 -0.70 -26.06 -6.28
N PHE A 17 -1.01 -25.49 -5.11
CA PHE A 17 -0.01 -25.04 -4.15
C PHE A 17 -0.24 -25.56 -2.72
N SER A 18 -1.48 -25.96 -2.38
CA SER A 18 -1.87 -26.42 -1.04
C SER A 18 -1.31 -25.54 0.09
N PRO A 19 -1.55 -24.22 0.07
CA PRO A 19 -0.91 -23.29 1.00
C PRO A 19 -1.45 -23.47 2.42
N ASP A 20 -0.61 -23.33 3.45
CA ASP A 20 -1.07 -23.37 4.84
C ASP A 20 -1.83 -22.10 5.27
N TYR A 21 -1.58 -20.98 4.57
CA TYR A 21 -2.04 -19.65 4.98
C TYR A 21 -2.38 -18.76 3.79
N TYR A 22 -3.54 -18.10 3.84
CA TYR A 22 -3.95 -17.07 2.90
C TYR A 22 -3.99 -15.72 3.62
N ILE A 23 -3.25 -14.75 3.08
CA ILE A 23 -3.23 -13.37 3.57
C ILE A 23 -3.84 -12.48 2.51
N TYR A 24 -4.95 -11.83 2.83
CA TYR A 24 -5.64 -10.87 1.97
C TYR A 24 -5.32 -9.46 2.44
N VAL A 25 -4.38 -8.79 1.76
CA VAL A 25 -4.01 -7.39 2.04
C VAL A 25 -4.85 -6.47 1.16
N VAL A 26 -5.93 -5.91 1.70
CA VAL A 26 -6.93 -5.15 0.91
C VAL A 26 -7.43 -3.92 1.67
N ASP A 27 -7.94 -2.92 0.95
CA ASP A 27 -8.57 -1.73 1.54
C ASP A 27 -9.69 -2.14 2.51
N GLN A 28 -9.70 -1.51 3.70
CA GLN A 28 -10.63 -1.82 4.79
C GLN A 28 -12.12 -1.70 4.44
N ARG A 29 -12.47 -1.02 3.34
CA ARG A 29 -13.86 -0.90 2.86
C ARG A 29 -14.35 -2.18 2.18
N GLN A 30 -13.45 -3.07 1.75
CA GLN A 30 -13.78 -4.34 1.12
C GLN A 30 -14.11 -5.40 2.18
N ASN A 31 -15.30 -5.29 2.79
CA ASN A 31 -15.74 -6.16 3.87
C ASN A 31 -16.28 -7.53 3.42
N HIS A 32 -16.17 -7.91 2.13
CA HIS A 32 -16.69 -9.20 1.64
C HIS A 32 -15.83 -10.40 2.05
N PHE A 33 -14.59 -10.20 2.51
CA PHE A 33 -13.73 -11.30 2.96
C PHE A 33 -14.29 -12.06 4.16
N ASN A 34 -15.05 -11.40 5.04
CA ASN A 34 -15.75 -12.08 6.13
C ASN A 34 -16.79 -13.10 5.61
N GLN A 35 -17.46 -12.78 4.49
CA GLN A 35 -18.41 -13.70 3.85
C GLN A 35 -17.66 -14.81 3.12
N LEU A 36 -16.58 -14.48 2.41
CA LEU A 36 -15.71 -15.45 1.74
C LEU A 36 -15.21 -16.53 2.71
N PHE A 37 -14.64 -16.13 3.85
CA PHE A 37 -14.09 -17.08 4.82
C PHE A 37 -15.17 -17.96 5.45
N LYS A 38 -16.37 -17.40 5.69
CA LYS A 38 -17.52 -18.20 6.13
C LYS A 38 -17.93 -19.24 5.08
N LEU A 39 -17.95 -18.88 3.80
CA LEU A 39 -18.28 -19.81 2.71
C LEU A 39 -17.22 -20.92 2.57
N VAL A 40 -15.94 -20.56 2.62
CA VAL A 40 -14.82 -21.52 2.59
C VAL A 40 -14.97 -22.55 3.71
N ASN A 41 -15.25 -22.09 4.94
CA ASN A 41 -15.44 -22.99 6.08
C ASN A 41 -16.73 -23.82 5.95
N TYR A 42 -17.84 -23.19 5.54
CA TYR A 42 -19.14 -23.86 5.41
C TYR A 42 -19.10 -25.01 4.40
N PHE A 43 -18.49 -24.78 3.23
CA PHE A 43 -18.34 -25.78 2.18
C PHE A 43 -17.08 -26.64 2.33
N LYS A 44 -16.26 -26.40 3.38
CA LYS A 44 -14.99 -27.10 3.63
C LYS A 44 -14.05 -27.08 2.42
N LEU A 45 -13.95 -25.93 1.76
CA LEU A 45 -13.17 -25.77 0.52
C LEU A 45 -11.66 -25.79 0.75
N SER A 46 -11.21 -25.50 1.97
CA SER A 46 -9.80 -25.45 2.35
C SER A 46 -9.67 -25.73 3.85
N LYS A 47 -8.52 -26.27 4.27
CA LYS A 47 -8.13 -26.42 5.69
C LYS A 47 -7.17 -25.32 6.16
N SER A 48 -6.76 -24.45 5.26
CA SER A 48 -5.78 -23.40 5.50
C SER A 48 -6.33 -22.32 6.41
N LYS A 49 -5.44 -21.50 6.96
CA LYS A 49 -5.82 -20.32 7.72
C LYS A 49 -6.04 -19.14 6.78
N PHE A 50 -7.05 -18.33 7.05
CA PHE A 50 -7.41 -17.16 6.25
C PHE A 50 -7.35 -15.91 7.12
N GLU A 51 -6.56 -14.92 6.70
CA GLU A 51 -6.44 -13.63 7.38
C GLU A 51 -6.75 -12.50 6.43
N HIS A 52 -7.61 -11.59 6.86
CA HIS A 52 -7.81 -10.30 6.23
C HIS A 52 -6.93 -9.27 6.94
N VAL A 53 -6.00 -8.67 6.20
CA VAL A 53 -5.10 -7.61 6.65
C VAL A 53 -5.56 -6.30 6.03
N PRO A 54 -6.51 -5.58 6.67
CA PRO A 54 -7.04 -4.36 6.11
C PRO A 54 -6.04 -3.21 6.19
N PHE A 55 -6.04 -2.34 5.18
CA PHE A 55 -5.35 -1.05 5.21
C PHE A 55 -6.30 0.13 4.97
N GLY A 56 -5.96 1.30 5.54
CA GLY A 56 -6.73 2.54 5.42
C GLY A 56 -6.53 3.23 4.07
N THR A 57 -7.15 4.40 3.89
CA THR A 57 -6.99 5.16 2.63
C THR A 57 -5.82 6.14 2.69
N VAL A 58 -5.19 6.33 1.52
CA VAL A 58 -4.25 7.43 1.29
C VAL A 58 -5.04 8.70 0.99
N ASN A 59 -4.85 9.72 1.81
CA ASN A 59 -5.58 10.97 1.74
C ASN A 59 -4.66 12.16 1.44
N ASP A 60 -5.24 13.21 0.87
CA ASP A 60 -4.61 14.51 0.72
C ASP A 60 -4.56 15.29 2.05
N GLN A 61 -3.91 16.47 2.04
CA GLN A 61 -3.83 17.36 3.21
C GLN A 61 -5.20 17.82 3.74
N LYS A 62 -6.28 17.68 2.95
CA LYS A 62 -7.66 18.00 3.34
C LYS A 62 -8.41 16.78 3.88
N GLY A 63 -7.74 15.63 4.03
CA GLY A 63 -8.32 14.38 4.51
C GLY A 63 -9.23 13.67 3.49
N LYS A 64 -9.24 14.09 2.23
CA LYS A 64 -10.00 13.44 1.15
C LYS A 64 -9.13 12.40 0.44
N PRO A 65 -9.72 11.38 -0.23
CA PRO A 65 -8.94 10.44 -1.02
C PRO A 65 -8.02 11.18 -2.00
N MET A 66 -6.76 10.77 -2.03
CA MET A 66 -5.71 11.45 -2.79
C MET A 66 -6.07 11.56 -4.27
N LYS A 67 -6.06 12.79 -4.79
CA LYS A 67 -6.40 13.16 -6.16
C LYS A 67 -5.46 14.23 -6.67
N THR A 68 -5.36 14.34 -8.00
CA THR A 68 -4.67 15.47 -8.63
C THR A 68 -5.44 16.78 -8.40
N ARG A 69 -4.81 17.93 -8.69
CA ARG A 69 -5.47 19.25 -8.58
C ARG A 69 -6.74 19.35 -9.43
N ASP A 70 -6.77 18.64 -10.56
CA ASP A 70 -7.93 18.55 -11.46
C ASP A 70 -8.96 17.49 -11.03
N GLY A 71 -8.78 16.87 -9.85
CA GLY A 71 -9.73 15.92 -9.27
C GLY A 71 -9.69 14.50 -9.86
N LYS A 72 -8.72 14.20 -10.73
CA LYS A 72 -8.47 12.85 -11.27
C LYS A 72 -7.70 12.00 -10.27
N ASN A 73 -7.67 10.69 -10.49
CA ASN A 73 -6.82 9.79 -9.71
C ASN A 73 -5.36 10.21 -9.87
N TYR A 74 -4.65 10.32 -8.76
CA TYR A 74 -3.21 10.57 -8.76
C TYR A 74 -2.51 9.28 -9.17
N LYS A 75 -1.79 9.29 -10.30
CA LYS A 75 -1.07 8.09 -10.73
C LYS A 75 0.20 7.93 -9.91
N LEU A 76 0.57 6.68 -9.62
CA LEU A 76 1.82 6.38 -8.92
C LEU A 76 3.04 6.94 -9.66
N ILE A 77 3.04 6.93 -11.00
CA ILE A 77 4.12 7.49 -11.80
C ILE A 77 4.25 9.01 -11.64
N ASP A 78 3.13 9.73 -11.55
CA ASP A 78 3.13 11.17 -11.35
C ASP A 78 3.70 11.48 -9.96
N LEU A 79 3.26 10.73 -8.94
CA LEU A 79 3.73 10.87 -7.56
C LEU A 79 5.24 10.61 -7.44
N TYR A 80 5.71 9.58 -8.13
CA TYR A 80 7.13 9.25 -8.19
C TYR A 80 7.94 10.38 -8.84
N ASN A 81 7.46 10.93 -9.95
CA ASN A 81 8.12 12.05 -10.63
C ASN A 81 8.16 13.31 -9.75
N ASP A 82 7.09 13.61 -9.01
CA ASP A 82 7.06 14.75 -8.09
C ASP A 82 8.08 14.58 -6.95
N LEU A 83 8.26 13.35 -6.43
CA LEU A 83 9.30 13.03 -5.47
C LEU A 83 10.70 13.19 -6.05
N LEU A 84 10.95 12.71 -7.29
CA LEU A 84 12.23 12.90 -7.97
C LEU A 84 12.56 14.38 -8.13
N ASN A 85 11.61 15.18 -8.60
CA ASN A 85 11.77 16.62 -8.78
C ASN A 85 12.12 17.30 -7.45
N LYS A 86 11.36 17.01 -6.39
CA LYS A 86 11.57 17.58 -5.06
C LYS A 86 12.93 17.20 -4.47
N LEU A 87 13.33 15.93 -4.58
CA LEU A 87 14.58 15.44 -4.01
C LEU A 87 15.80 15.95 -4.78
N SER A 88 15.68 16.17 -6.09
CA SER A 88 16.74 16.71 -6.94
C SER A 88 17.17 18.13 -6.55
N GLU A 89 16.30 18.90 -5.87
CA GLU A 89 16.63 20.22 -5.32
C GLU A 89 17.83 20.18 -4.36
N ASN A 90 18.12 19.02 -3.76
CA ASN A 90 19.23 18.83 -2.81
C ASN A 90 20.59 18.58 -3.48
N SER A 91 20.70 18.72 -4.81
CA SER A 91 21.95 18.50 -5.58
C SER A 91 22.59 17.12 -5.34
N LEU A 92 21.76 16.10 -5.14
CA LEU A 92 22.17 14.71 -4.98
C LEU A 92 22.35 14.04 -6.34
N ASP A 93 23.12 12.95 -6.37
CA ASP A 93 23.22 12.11 -7.57
C ASP A 93 21.87 11.48 -7.95
N SER A 94 21.64 11.32 -9.25
CA SER A 94 20.37 10.80 -9.79
C SER A 94 19.99 9.41 -9.28
N GLU A 95 20.97 8.54 -9.01
CA GLU A 95 20.75 7.20 -8.48
C GLU A 95 20.31 7.27 -7.01
N ILE A 96 20.92 8.17 -6.24
CA ILE A 96 20.55 8.45 -4.85
C ILE A 96 19.13 9.03 -4.79
N VAL A 97 18.80 9.99 -5.67
CA VAL A 97 17.45 10.58 -5.76
C VAL A 97 16.40 9.52 -6.06
N SER A 98 16.65 8.64 -7.03
CA SER A 98 15.77 7.52 -7.39
C SER A 98 15.53 6.57 -6.23
N THR A 99 16.60 6.23 -5.51
CA THR A 99 16.54 5.35 -4.34
C THR A 99 15.74 6.00 -3.20
N LEU A 100 16.01 7.28 -2.91
CA LEU A 100 15.29 8.04 -1.88
C LEU A 100 13.81 8.19 -2.22
N ALA A 101 13.45 8.44 -3.48
CA ALA A 101 12.06 8.55 -3.90
C ALA A 101 11.28 7.24 -3.62
N LYS A 102 11.87 6.08 -3.95
CA LYS A 102 11.29 4.76 -3.63
C LYS A 102 11.19 4.55 -2.13
N SER A 103 12.25 4.86 -1.39
CA SER A 103 12.28 4.76 0.07
C SER A 103 11.21 5.63 0.74
N VAL A 104 10.98 6.86 0.24
CA VAL A 104 9.92 7.74 0.72
C VAL A 104 8.54 7.15 0.45
N LEU A 105 8.28 6.62 -0.75
CA LEU A 105 7.00 5.96 -1.07
C LEU A 105 6.70 4.80 -0.12
N THR A 106 7.68 3.94 0.14
CA THR A 106 7.49 2.78 1.01
C THR A 106 7.41 3.18 2.49
N TYR A 107 8.31 4.05 2.95
CA TYR A 107 8.39 4.44 4.36
C TYR A 107 7.18 5.25 4.81
N SER A 108 6.68 6.15 3.96
CA SER A 108 5.51 6.97 4.27
C SER A 108 4.25 6.13 4.57
N ASP A 109 4.11 5.00 3.89
CA ASP A 109 3.04 4.03 4.13
C ASP A 109 3.29 3.24 5.43
N LEU A 110 4.50 2.68 5.58
CA LEU A 110 4.87 1.77 6.68
C LEU A 110 5.00 2.44 8.05
N VAL A 111 5.31 3.73 8.12
CA VAL A 111 5.46 4.46 9.39
C VAL A 111 4.12 4.69 10.09
N THR A 112 3.02 4.59 9.36
CA THR A 112 1.67 4.78 9.90
C THR A 112 1.04 3.45 10.28
N LYS A 113 0.12 3.46 11.25
CA LYS A 113 -0.64 2.26 11.58
C LYS A 113 -1.50 1.91 10.36
N ARG A 114 -1.23 0.76 9.73
CA ARG A 114 -1.89 0.32 8.48
C ARG A 114 -3.40 0.51 8.42
N THR A 115 -4.13 0.32 9.53
CA THR A 115 -5.60 0.43 9.58
C THR A 115 -6.11 1.87 9.66
N SER A 116 -5.21 2.85 9.75
CA SER A 116 -5.56 4.27 9.84
C SER A 116 -5.51 4.87 8.45
N ASN A 117 -6.41 5.80 8.18
CA ASN A 117 -6.23 6.66 7.01
C ASN A 117 -5.01 7.56 7.28
N TYR A 118 -4.17 7.78 6.29
CA TYR A 118 -3.01 8.65 6.44
C TYR A 118 -2.97 9.74 5.38
N ILE A 119 -2.43 10.88 5.78
CA ILE A 119 -2.22 12.03 4.90
C ILE A 119 -0.84 11.88 4.28
N PHE A 120 -0.79 11.73 2.95
CA PHE A 120 0.45 11.75 2.22
C PHE A 120 0.87 13.20 1.95
N ASP A 121 2.11 13.53 2.28
CA ASP A 121 2.65 14.88 2.18
C ASP A 121 4.10 14.83 1.70
N ILE A 122 4.31 15.26 0.44
CA ILE A 122 5.62 15.23 -0.21
C ILE A 122 6.64 16.04 0.58
N ASP A 123 6.30 17.27 0.99
CA ASP A 123 7.23 18.16 1.68
C ASP A 123 7.62 17.58 3.04
N LYS A 124 6.67 16.99 3.76
CA LYS A 124 6.95 16.33 5.04
C LYS A 124 7.88 15.14 4.89
N PHE A 125 7.65 14.26 3.91
CA PHE A 125 8.41 13.02 3.79
C PHE A 125 9.75 13.17 3.06
N THR A 126 9.91 14.23 2.26
CA THR A 126 11.20 14.58 1.62
C THR A 126 12.05 15.53 2.47
N ASN A 127 11.55 15.98 3.62
CA ASN A 127 12.32 16.83 4.52
C ASN A 127 13.52 16.05 5.11
N VAL A 128 14.71 16.62 4.92
CA VAL A 128 16.00 16.09 5.40
C VAL A 128 16.19 16.29 6.91
N SER A 129 15.25 16.97 7.58
CA SER A 129 15.21 17.19 9.03
C SER A 129 14.02 16.44 9.67
N GLY A 130 14.25 15.79 10.82
CA GLY A 130 13.22 15.04 11.55
C GLY A 130 13.22 13.53 11.29
N LYS A 131 12.07 12.86 11.45
CA LYS A 131 11.95 11.38 11.40
C LYS A 131 12.24 10.76 10.02
N SER A 132 12.18 11.54 8.94
CA SER A 132 12.54 11.17 7.56
C SER A 132 14.06 11.28 7.30
N ALA A 133 14.81 11.98 8.15
CA ALA A 133 16.26 12.18 8.00
C ALA A 133 17.04 10.86 7.97
N TYR A 134 16.52 9.81 8.62
CA TYR A 134 17.12 8.48 8.58
C TYR A 134 17.22 7.91 7.15
N LEU A 135 16.23 8.17 6.29
CA LEU A 135 16.25 7.71 4.89
C LEU A 135 17.44 8.31 4.12
N PHE A 136 17.81 9.54 4.43
CA PHE A 136 18.92 10.25 3.77
C PHE A 136 20.29 9.83 4.30
N ASN A 137 20.38 9.38 5.55
CA ASN A 137 21.65 9.00 6.18
C ASN A 137 22.12 7.58 5.83
N ILE A 138 21.22 6.69 5.36
CA ILE A 138 21.60 5.33 4.94
C ILE A 138 22.22 5.30 3.54
N HIS A 139 21.92 6.30 2.71
CA HIS A 139 22.31 6.34 1.29
C HIS A 139 23.43 7.36 0.99
N LYS A 140 24.12 7.87 2.03
CA LYS A 140 25.38 8.62 1.92
C LYS A 140 26.55 7.68 2.15
#